data_AF-A0A2P2L924-F1
#
_entry.id   AF-A0A2P2L924-F1
#
_cell.length_a   1.000
_cell.length_b   1.000
_cell.length_c   1.000
_cell.angle_alpha   90.00
_cell.angle_beta   90.00
_cell.angle_gamma   90.00
#
_symmetry.space_group_name_H-M   'P 1'
#
loop_
_entity.id
_entity.type
_entity.pdbx_description
1 polymer ?
#
loop_
_entity_poly.entity_id
_entity_poly.type
_entity_poly.pdbx_seq_one_letter_code
_entity_poly.pdbx_strand_id
1 'polypeptide(L)'
;MITPNGRFMTQKKICLSMSDFHPESWNPMWSVSSILTGLLSFMMDNSPTTGSVNTTAAEKQRLAKASLAFNCKNATFRKLFPEYVEKYNQQQQSEQVEQMSSDVPQEEKSRSRLENLGNSPGDEKNVDTLKDARRNRKQTFPTWMMLLLVSILGVVMALPLLQL
;
A
#
# COMPACT_ATOMS: atom_id res chain seq x y z
N MET A 1 17.18 -4.27 -17.21
CA MET A 1 15.89 -4.34 -16.49
C MET A 1 14.74 -4.05 -17.43
N ILE A 2 13.61 -4.75 -17.32
CA ILE A 2 12.42 -4.52 -18.16
C ILE A 2 11.43 -3.60 -17.45
N THR A 3 11.04 -3.96 -16.23
CA THR A 3 10.10 -3.20 -15.40
C THR A 3 10.71 -1.89 -14.91
N PRO A 4 10.04 -0.73 -15.07
CA PRO A 4 10.45 0.52 -14.46
C PRO A 4 10.53 0.41 -12.93
N ASN A 5 11.69 0.77 -12.36
CA ASN A 5 12.00 0.54 -10.94
C ASN A 5 12.66 1.74 -10.23
N GLY A 6 13.13 2.75 -10.98
CA GLY A 6 13.74 3.95 -10.41
C GLY A 6 15.19 3.78 -9.91
N ARG A 7 15.80 2.59 -10.07
CA ARG A 7 17.22 2.33 -9.80
C ARG A 7 18.03 2.16 -11.08
N PHE A 8 17.52 1.39 -12.04
CA PHE A 8 18.17 1.17 -13.33
C PHE A 8 17.27 1.57 -14.50
N MET A 9 17.87 2.18 -15.52
CA MET A 9 17.23 2.44 -16.81
C MET A 9 16.73 1.13 -17.42
N THR A 10 15.52 1.17 -17.96
CA THR A 10 14.95 0.02 -18.67
C THR A 10 15.71 -0.23 -19.98
N GLN A 11 15.87 -1.48 -20.38
CA GLN A 11 16.52 -1.89 -21.63
C GLN A 11 17.95 -1.33 -21.83
N LYS A 12 18.66 -1.04 -20.73
CA LYS A 12 20.08 -0.67 -20.74
C LYS A 12 20.92 -1.72 -20.05
N LYS A 13 22.17 -1.86 -20.52
CA LYS A 13 23.19 -2.67 -19.85
C LYS A 13 23.52 -2.06 -18.48
N ILE A 14 23.84 -2.92 -17.52
CA ILE A 14 24.22 -2.54 -16.15
C ILE A 14 25.64 -3.05 -15.92
N CYS A 15 26.50 -2.19 -15.42
CA CYS A 15 27.86 -2.58 -15.05
C CYS A 15 27.88 -3.14 -13.62
N LEU A 16 28.33 -4.39 -13.51
CA LEU A 16 28.49 -5.16 -12.28
C LEU A 16 29.81 -5.93 -12.36
N SER A 17 30.44 -6.29 -11.23
CA SER A 17 31.64 -7.13 -11.20
C SER A 17 31.47 -8.50 -11.86
N MET A 18 30.21 -8.88 -12.15
CA MET A 18 29.83 -10.12 -12.80
C MET A 18 29.26 -9.98 -14.21
N SER A 19 29.43 -8.80 -14.82
CA SER A 19 29.00 -8.49 -16.18
C SER A 19 30.16 -8.46 -17.18
N ASP A 20 29.83 -8.35 -18.46
CA ASP A 20 30.79 -8.22 -19.58
C ASP A 20 31.62 -6.93 -19.54
N PHE A 21 31.33 -6.01 -18.63
CA PHE A 21 32.13 -4.82 -18.38
C PHE A 21 33.46 -5.12 -17.68
N HIS A 22 33.55 -6.24 -16.97
CA HIS A 22 34.72 -6.65 -16.18
C HIS A 22 35.11 -8.10 -16.50
N PRO A 23 35.69 -8.36 -17.69
CA PRO A 23 36.11 -9.70 -18.09
C PRO A 23 37.14 -10.32 -17.14
N GLU A 24 37.90 -9.50 -16.42
CA GLU A 24 38.90 -9.91 -15.43
C GLU A 24 38.30 -10.52 -14.16
N SER A 25 37.10 -10.09 -13.77
CA SER A 25 36.43 -10.56 -12.55
C SER A 25 35.30 -11.55 -12.82
N TRP A 26 35.00 -11.83 -14.09
CA TRP A 26 33.97 -12.77 -14.47
C TRP A 26 34.40 -14.23 -14.23
N ASN A 27 33.58 -14.97 -13.48
CA ASN A 27 33.84 -16.38 -13.17
C ASN A 27 32.73 -17.27 -13.74
N PRO A 28 33.04 -18.23 -14.66
CA PRO A 28 32.04 -19.14 -15.23
C PRO A 28 31.41 -20.07 -14.19
N MET A 29 32.03 -20.23 -13.01
CA MET A 29 31.48 -21.03 -11.91
C MET A 29 30.31 -20.34 -11.19
N TRP A 30 30.03 -19.06 -11.48
CA TRP A 30 28.89 -18.40 -10.86
C TRP A 30 27.57 -18.97 -11.37
N SER A 31 26.79 -19.50 -10.43
CA SER A 31 25.43 -19.95 -10.72
C SER A 31 24.51 -18.77 -11.04
N VAL A 32 23.42 -19.04 -11.78
CA VAL A 32 22.36 -18.05 -12.02
C VAL A 32 21.83 -17.48 -10.69
N SER A 33 21.69 -18.31 -9.66
CA SER A 33 21.26 -17.88 -8.32
C SER A 33 22.21 -16.85 -7.69
N SER A 34 23.52 -17.10 -7.79
CA SER A 34 24.55 -16.18 -7.28
C SER A 34 24.54 -14.85 -8.02
N ILE A 35 24.36 -14.88 -9.35
CA ILE A 35 24.25 -13.67 -10.18
C ILE A 35 23.00 -12.86 -9.81
N LEU A 36 21.84 -13.51 -9.67
CA LEU A 36 20.60 -12.83 -9.25
C LEU A 36 20.72 -12.23 -7.85
N THR A 37 21.40 -12.91 -6.94
CA THR A 37 21.68 -12.40 -5.59
C THR A 37 22.58 -11.16 -5.64
N GLY A 38 23.66 -11.20 -6.44
CA GLY A 38 24.53 -10.03 -6.65
C GLY A 38 23.78 -8.83 -7.26
N LEU A 39 22.91 -9.07 -8.23
CA LEU A 39 22.05 -8.04 -8.81
C LEU A 39 21.10 -7.43 -7.77
N LEU A 40 20.53 -8.25 -6.88
CA LEU A 40 19.67 -7.77 -5.79
C LEU A 40 20.45 -6.87 -4.82
N SER A 41 21.68 -7.23 -4.45
CA SER A 41 22.53 -6.36 -3.63
C SER A 41 22.75 -5.00 -4.30
N PHE A 42 23.03 -4.99 -5.60
CA PHE A 42 23.20 -3.75 -6.38
C PHE A 42 21.90 -2.94 -6.57
N MET A 43 20.74 -3.59 -6.53
CA MET A 43 19.44 -2.91 -6.53
C MET A 43 19.22 -2.10 -5.23
N MET A 44 19.75 -2.59 -4.11
CA MET A 44 19.60 -1.94 -2.80
C MET A 44 20.66 -0.86 -2.54
N ASP A 45 21.77 -0.88 -3.27
CA ASP A 45 22.79 0.17 -3.22
C ASP A 45 22.32 1.46 -3.93
N ASN A 46 22.94 2.59 -3.59
CA ASN A 46 22.73 3.89 -4.23
C ASN A 46 23.95 4.39 -5.02
N SER A 47 25.08 3.67 -5.01
CA SER A 47 26.26 4.05 -5.77
C SER A 47 25.93 4.20 -7.26
N PRO A 48 26.47 5.23 -7.94
CA PRO A 48 26.29 5.41 -9.36
C PRO A 48 27.03 4.30 -10.13
N THR A 49 26.36 3.72 -11.12
CA THR A 49 26.94 2.76 -12.07
C THR A 49 26.33 2.93 -13.46
N THR A 50 26.92 2.34 -14.49
CA THR A 50 26.37 2.33 -15.85
C THR A 50 24.93 1.82 -15.83
N GLY A 51 24.04 2.60 -16.44
CA GLY A 51 22.61 2.28 -16.51
C GLY A 51 21.84 2.58 -15.23
N SER A 52 22.46 3.09 -14.16
CA SER A 52 21.74 3.59 -12.98
C SER A 52 21.00 4.91 -13.27
N VAL A 53 19.94 5.16 -12.51
CA VAL A 53 19.21 6.44 -12.50
C VAL A 53 19.08 6.95 -11.07
N ASN A 54 19.02 8.28 -10.92
CA ASN A 54 18.75 8.93 -9.66
C ASN A 54 17.27 9.35 -9.61
N THR A 55 16.52 8.74 -8.70
CA THR A 55 15.11 9.06 -8.45
C THR A 55 14.84 9.18 -6.96
N THR A 56 13.73 9.82 -6.59
CA THR A 56 13.34 9.97 -5.19
C THR A 56 12.77 8.67 -4.63
N ALA A 57 12.78 8.50 -3.31
CA ALA A 57 12.14 7.37 -2.65
C ALA A 57 10.63 7.31 -2.97
N ALA A 58 9.97 8.47 -3.05
CA ALA A 58 8.57 8.56 -3.45
C ALA A 58 8.33 8.03 -4.87
N GLU A 59 9.23 8.35 -5.81
CA GLU A 59 9.14 7.83 -7.17
C GLU A 59 9.37 6.31 -7.22
N LYS A 60 10.36 5.79 -6.50
CA LYS A 60 10.58 4.34 -6.36
C LYS A 60 9.33 3.62 -5.81
N GLN A 61 8.70 4.19 -4.78
CA GLN A 61 7.46 3.65 -4.21
C GLN A 61 6.29 3.68 -5.21
N ARG A 62 6.14 4.77 -5.97
CA ARG A 62 5.13 4.89 -7.02
C ARG A 62 5.32 3.83 -8.10
N LEU A 63 6.56 3.67 -8.58
CA LEU A 63 6.92 2.65 -9.57
C LEU A 63 6.71 1.23 -9.03
N ALA A 64 7.05 0.97 -7.76
CA ALA A 64 6.79 -0.31 -7.11
C ALA A 64 5.30 -0.67 -7.11
N LYS A 65 4.42 0.28 -6.76
CA LYS A 65 2.96 0.08 -6.81
C LYS A 65 2.45 -0.21 -8.24
N ALA A 66 3.00 0.49 -9.24
CA ALA A 66 2.62 0.30 -10.64
C ALA A 66 3.24 -0.95 -11.30
N SER A 67 4.27 -1.54 -10.69
CA SER A 67 5.11 -2.57 -11.32
C SER A 67 4.36 -3.86 -11.65
N LEU A 68 3.44 -4.30 -10.79
CA LEU A 68 2.69 -5.53 -11.01
C LEU A 68 1.74 -5.38 -12.20
N ALA A 69 0.96 -4.29 -12.24
CA ALA A 69 0.09 -3.96 -13.37
C ALA A 69 0.87 -3.84 -14.69
N PHE A 70 2.06 -3.25 -14.64
CA PHE A 70 2.96 -3.18 -15.80
C PHE A 70 3.38 -4.58 -16.29
N ASN A 71 3.81 -5.44 -15.37
CA ASN A 71 4.28 -6.78 -15.70
C ASN A 71 3.15 -7.66 -16.24
N CYS A 72 1.94 -7.58 -15.68
CA CYS A 72 0.78 -8.34 -16.13
C CYS A 72 0.33 -8.00 -17.56
N LYS A 73 0.77 -6.87 -18.15
CA LYS A 73 0.53 -6.56 -19.57
C LYS A 73 1.42 -7.36 -20.52
N ASN A 74 2.51 -7.93 -20.04
CA ASN A 74 3.47 -8.66 -20.85
C ASN A 74 3.08 -10.15 -20.96
N ALA A 75 2.90 -10.66 -22.19
CA ALA A 75 2.48 -12.04 -22.44
C ALA A 75 3.48 -13.08 -21.87
N THR A 76 4.78 -12.83 -22.00
CA THR A 76 5.83 -13.71 -21.46
C THR A 76 5.79 -13.74 -19.94
N PHE A 77 5.62 -12.60 -19.29
CA PHE A 77 5.48 -12.54 -17.83
C PHE A 77 4.28 -13.36 -17.36
N ARG A 78 3.12 -13.19 -18.00
CA ARG A 78 1.91 -13.97 -17.67
C ARG A 78 2.11 -15.48 -17.82
N LYS A 79 2.87 -15.90 -18.82
CA LYS A 79 3.17 -17.32 -19.07
C LYS A 79 4.14 -17.91 -18.04
N LEU A 80 5.17 -17.15 -17.64
CA LEU A 80 6.22 -17.63 -16.75
C LEU A 80 5.89 -17.50 -15.26
N PHE A 81 5.03 -16.55 -14.90
CA PHE A 81 4.73 -16.17 -13.52
C PHE A 81 3.21 -16.02 -13.26
N PRO A 82 2.41 -17.08 -13.48
CA PRO A 82 0.95 -17.02 -13.36
C PRO A 82 0.45 -16.62 -11.96
N GLU A 83 1.17 -17.01 -10.90
CA GLU A 83 0.84 -16.69 -9.51
C GLU A 83 0.79 -15.17 -9.24
N TYR A 84 1.62 -14.40 -9.94
CA TYR A 84 1.59 -12.94 -9.84
C TYR A 84 0.43 -12.31 -10.60
N VAL A 85 -0.05 -12.97 -11.67
CA VAL A 85 -1.26 -12.55 -12.39
C VAL A 85 -2.49 -12.78 -11.54
N GLU A 86 -2.57 -13.92 -10.85
CA GLU A 86 -3.63 -14.21 -9.89
C GLU A 86 -3.66 -13.17 -8.77
N LYS A 87 -2.51 -12.88 -8.17
CA LYS A 87 -2.35 -11.82 -7.17
C LYS A 87 -2.83 -10.46 -7.68
N TYR A 88 -2.50 -10.10 -8.92
CA TYR A 88 -2.96 -8.86 -9.53
C TYR A 88 -4.49 -8.82 -9.64
N ASN A 89 -5.11 -9.89 -10.13
CA ASN A 89 -6.56 -9.99 -10.27
C ASN A 89 -7.28 -9.85 -8.91
N GLN A 90 -6.72 -10.46 -7.85
CA GLN A 90 -7.25 -10.34 -6.49
C GLN A 90 -7.21 -8.89 -5.99
N GLN A 91 -6.10 -8.17 -6.21
CA GLN A 91 -5.98 -6.76 -5.84
C GLN A 91 -7.02 -5.88 -6.56
N GLN A 92 -7.26 -6.14 -7.83
CA GLN A 92 -8.26 -5.39 -8.61
C GLN A 92 -9.69 -5.64 -8.11
N GLN A 93 -10.00 -6.87 -7.70
CA GLN A 93 -11.32 -7.19 -7.13
C GLN A 93 -11.53 -6.52 -5.78
N SER A 94 -10.53 -6.53 -4.88
CA SER A 94 -10.64 -5.83 -3.60
C SER A 94 -10.84 -4.33 -3.75
N GLU A 95 -10.12 -3.70 -4.69
CA GLU A 95 -10.25 -2.26 -4.97
C GLU A 95 -11.64 -1.89 -5.51
N GLN A 96 -12.21 -2.72 -6.39
CA GLN A 96 -13.55 -2.50 -6.93
C GLN A 96 -14.66 -2.64 -5.86
N VAL A 97 -14.52 -3.60 -4.94
CA VAL A 97 -15.47 -3.79 -3.83
C VAL A 97 -15.42 -2.61 -2.85
N GLU A 98 -14.22 -2.12 -2.52
CA GLU A 98 -14.04 -0.95 -1.66
C GLU A 98 -14.68 0.31 -2.29
N GLN A 99 -14.47 0.55 -3.58
CA GLN A 99 -15.08 1.69 -4.29
C GLN A 99 -16.62 1.61 -4.32
N MET A 100 -17.20 0.45 -4.62
CA MET A 100 -18.65 0.25 -4.66
C MET A 100 -19.31 0.43 -3.29
N SER A 101 -18.59 0.14 -2.19
CA SER A 101 -19.09 0.29 -0.82
C SER A 101 -19.17 1.74 -0.34
N SER A 102 -18.46 2.66 -1.01
CA SER A 102 -18.36 4.07 -0.62
C SER A 102 -19.37 5.00 -1.30
N ASP A 103 -20.13 4.49 -2.27
CA ASP A 103 -21.04 5.29 -3.13
C ASP A 103 -22.55 5.06 -2.85
N VAL A 104 -22.94 4.50 -1.69
CA VAL A 104 -24.36 4.35 -1.31
C VAL A 104 -24.94 5.69 -0.81
N PRO A 105 -25.92 6.32 -1.49
CA PRO A 105 -26.57 7.54 -0.99
C PRO A 105 -27.46 7.22 0.21
N GLN A 106 -27.28 7.94 1.32
CA GLN A 106 -28.23 7.93 2.44
C GLN A 106 -29.48 8.75 2.09
N GLU A 107 -30.50 8.09 1.54
CA GLU A 107 -31.88 8.55 1.64
C GLU A 107 -32.64 7.69 2.65
N GLU A 108 -33.39 8.37 3.54
CA GLU A 108 -34.39 7.89 4.52
C GLU A 108 -34.06 8.14 6.00
N LYS A 109 -34.26 9.39 6.44
CA LYS A 109 -34.83 9.66 7.78
C LYS A 109 -35.55 11.01 7.85
N SER A 110 -36.58 11.19 7.02
CA SER A 110 -37.46 12.36 7.08
C SER A 110 -38.94 11.94 7.03
N ARG A 111 -39.39 11.15 8.01
CA ARG A 111 -40.83 10.96 8.25
C ARG A 111 -41.10 10.62 9.71
N SER A 112 -41.24 11.65 10.54
CA SER A 112 -42.16 11.76 11.70
C SER A 112 -41.69 12.84 12.68
N ARG A 113 -42.06 14.10 12.44
CA ARG A 113 -42.35 15.05 13.52
C ARG A 113 -43.20 16.21 13.02
N LEU A 114 -44.48 15.94 12.80
CA LEU A 114 -45.50 16.98 12.95
C LEU A 114 -45.89 17.00 14.44
N GLU A 115 -46.33 18.17 14.92
CA GLU A 115 -46.79 18.51 16.29
C GLU A 115 -45.71 19.12 17.22
N ASN A 116 -45.54 20.44 17.11
CA ASN A 116 -46.15 21.37 18.07
C ASN A 116 -46.01 22.83 17.58
N LEU A 117 -47.13 23.54 17.48
CA LEU A 117 -47.17 25.01 17.31
C LEU A 117 -47.06 25.68 18.68
N GLY A 118 -46.27 26.75 18.78
CA GLY A 118 -46.29 27.64 19.93
C GLY A 118 -45.28 28.78 19.89
N ASN A 119 -45.73 29.92 19.34
CA ASN A 119 -45.31 31.32 19.56
C ASN A 119 -44.06 31.93 18.86
N SER A 120 -44.23 33.23 18.57
CA SER A 120 -43.63 34.09 17.55
C SER A 120 -42.55 35.05 18.12
N PRO A 121 -42.07 36.10 17.42
CA PRO A 121 -40.81 36.16 16.67
C PRO A 121 -39.78 37.14 17.27
N GLY A 122 -38.51 37.04 16.87
CA GLY A 122 -37.47 37.99 17.28
C GLY A 122 -36.12 37.82 16.58
N ASP A 123 -35.94 38.63 15.53
CA ASP A 123 -34.77 39.45 15.18
C ASP A 123 -33.32 38.90 15.11
N GLU A 124 -32.73 39.10 13.93
CA GLU A 124 -31.37 39.57 13.65
C GLU A 124 -30.14 39.02 14.43
N LYS A 125 -29.22 38.33 13.72
CA LYS A 125 -27.93 38.90 13.25
C LYS A 125 -26.87 37.85 12.85
N ASN A 126 -26.35 38.08 11.63
CA ASN A 126 -24.95 38.11 11.23
C ASN A 126 -24.17 36.78 11.03
N VAL A 127 -23.36 36.85 9.99
CA VAL A 127 -22.81 35.80 9.13
C VAL A 127 -21.31 35.68 9.40
N ASP A 128 -20.94 34.45 9.71
CA ASP A 128 -19.74 33.72 9.27
C ASP A 128 -18.34 34.27 9.61
N THR A 129 -17.74 33.62 10.62
CA THR A 129 -16.29 33.58 10.85
C THR A 129 -15.76 32.25 10.32
N LEU A 130 -15.36 32.23 9.05
CA LEU A 130 -14.53 31.16 8.49
C LEU A 130 -13.12 31.26 9.05
N LYS A 131 -12.78 30.42 10.04
CA LYS A 131 -11.40 30.08 10.34
C LYS A 131 -11.27 28.65 10.88
N ASP A 132 -10.93 27.76 9.97
CA ASP A 132 -10.08 26.58 10.13
C ASP A 132 -10.23 25.75 11.42
N ALA A 133 -11.14 24.78 11.36
CA ALA A 133 -11.24 23.69 12.34
C ALA A 133 -10.95 22.32 11.68
N ARG A 134 -9.75 22.11 11.12
CA ARG A 134 -9.29 20.75 10.75
C ARG A 134 -8.63 20.06 11.95
N ARG A 135 -9.43 19.80 12.98
CA ARG A 135 -9.05 19.11 14.22
C ARG A 135 -9.06 17.60 14.02
N ASN A 136 -7.86 17.02 14.06
CA ASN A 136 -7.53 15.80 14.80
C ASN A 136 -8.49 14.59 14.62
N ARG A 137 -8.21 13.74 13.62
CA ARG A 137 -8.85 12.43 13.43
C ARG A 137 -8.34 11.47 14.52
N LYS A 138 -8.92 11.56 15.72
CA LYS A 138 -8.72 10.56 16.78
C LYS A 138 -9.29 9.23 16.27
N GLN A 139 -8.45 8.22 16.10
CA GLN A 139 -8.90 6.84 15.84
C GLN A 139 -9.72 6.36 17.04
N THR A 140 -11.03 6.24 16.85
CA THR A 140 -11.92 5.57 17.80
C THR A 140 -11.75 4.07 17.61
N PHE A 141 -11.04 3.44 18.53
CA PHE A 141 -10.94 1.97 18.57
C PHE A 141 -12.33 1.38 18.86
N PRO A 142 -12.80 0.39 18.08
CA PRO A 142 -14.10 -0.20 18.30
C PRO A 142 -14.14 -0.89 19.67
N THR A 143 -15.22 -0.66 20.42
CA THR A 143 -15.43 -1.18 21.78
C THR A 143 -15.30 -2.71 21.86
N TRP A 144 -15.62 -3.42 20.77
CA TRP A 144 -15.42 -4.86 20.68
C TRP A 144 -13.94 -5.27 20.77
N MET A 145 -13.02 -4.44 20.26
CA MET A 145 -11.59 -4.72 20.35
C MET A 145 -11.07 -4.58 21.78
N MET A 146 -11.61 -3.62 22.54
CA MET A 146 -11.30 -3.47 23.97
C MET A 146 -11.87 -4.63 24.79
N LEU A 147 -13.10 -5.08 24.49
CA LEU A 147 -13.70 -6.26 25.12
C LEU A 147 -12.91 -7.53 24.84
N LEU A 148 -12.44 -7.71 23.61
CA LEU A 148 -11.62 -8.85 23.20
C LEU A 148 -10.26 -8.83 23.92
N LEU A 149 -9.64 -7.67 24.06
CA LEU A 149 -8.37 -7.50 24.76
C LEU A 149 -8.50 -7.80 26.27
N VAL A 150 -9.57 -7.32 26.91
CA VAL A 150 -9.86 -7.61 28.33
C VAL A 150 -10.18 -9.09 28.54
N SER A 151 -10.89 -9.73 27.61
CA SER A 151 -11.19 -11.16 27.67
C SER A 151 -9.92 -12.02 27.59
N ILE A 152 -9.01 -11.72 26.65
CA ILE A 152 -7.75 -12.46 26.50
C ILE A 152 -6.87 -12.29 27.74
N LEU A 153 -6.73 -11.06 28.26
CA LEU A 153 -5.95 -10.80 29.46
C LEU A 153 -6.54 -11.50 30.69
N GLY A 154 -7.87 -11.52 30.84
CA GLY A 154 -8.54 -12.24 31.93
C GLY A 154 -8.27 -13.74 31.91
N VAL A 155 -8.30 -14.37 30.73
CA VAL A 155 -8.02 -15.81 30.58
C VAL A 155 -6.56 -16.13 30.91
N VAL A 156 -5.60 -15.32 30.42
CA VAL A 156 -4.17 -15.48 30.72
C VAL A 156 -3.86 -15.33 32.21
N MET A 157 -4.55 -14.42 32.90
CA MET A 157 -4.36 -14.20 34.35
C MET A 157 -5.06 -15.25 35.22
N ALA A 158 -6.05 -15.98 34.69
CA ALA A 158 -6.74 -17.06 35.41
C ALA A 158 -6.08 -18.44 35.23
N LEU A 159 -5.28 -18.63 34.18
CA LEU A 159 -4.50 -19.84 33.90
C LEU A 159 -3.62 -20.33 35.09
N PRO A 160 -2.97 -19.46 35.88
CA PRO A 160 -2.18 -19.88 37.04
C PRO A 160 -3.01 -20.39 38.23
N LEU A 161 -4.31 -20.05 38.30
CA LEU A 161 -5.19 -20.44 39.41
C LEU A 161 -5.85 -21.81 39.19
N LEU A 162 -5.78 -22.35 37.96
CA LEU A 162 -6.32 -23.67 37.61
C LEU A 162 -5.29 -24.81 37.75
N GLN A 163 -4.06 -24.51 38.17
CA GLN A 163 -2.99 -25.49 38.38
C GLN A 163 -2.61 -25.69 39.86
N LEU A 164 -3.47 -25.29 40.80
CA LEU A 164 -3.44 -25.68 42.21
C LEU A 164 -4.65 -26.58 42.52
#